data_AF-A0A2M7V0I5-F1
#
_entry.id   AF-A0A2M7V0I5-F1
#
_cell.length_a   1.000
_cell.length_b   1.000
_cell.length_c   1.000
_cell.angle_alpha   90.00
_cell.angle_beta   90.00
_cell.angle_gamma   90.00
#
_symmetry.space_group_name_H-M   'P 1'
#
loop_
_entity.id
_entity.type
_entity.pdbx_description
1 polymer ?
#
loop_
_entity_poly.entity_id
_entity_poly.type
_entity_poly.pdbx_seq_one_letter_code
_entity_poly.pdbx_strand_id
1 'polypeptide(L)'
;MNKKTLGIILVVLIVVVVGVVYFGYQKGLFDGIGIKGIGKKSIMDAAREQGQIVPSKAEAIKECEKETDQDEKNTCYGLMAFYYRDAILCQKVKDSEMKKNCNRENIEKWYSEIEKGGAVSPFMPGLLMPGGGMLPGGGIIPGGEPSQPDAIPNDVTNEDREKPTLSGRMTDEIYVEILARTSYYAQKYAQDPKSFASHMKDLYKKYDITEEDITAYAQELEKNPQRAGEVGLKYIQRAQELQATGE
;
A
#
# COMPACT_ATOMS: atom_id res chain seq x y z
N MET A 1 12.49 -8.37 41.25
CA MET A 1 11.61 -8.73 40.11
C MET A 1 11.57 -10.25 40.00
N ASN A 2 10.39 -10.86 40.03
CA ASN A 2 10.25 -12.31 40.11
C ASN A 2 10.63 -12.96 38.76
N LYS A 3 11.34 -14.10 38.77
CA LYS A 3 11.75 -14.79 37.52
C LYS A 3 10.57 -15.11 36.59
N LYS A 4 9.37 -15.29 37.16
CA LYS A 4 8.10 -15.48 36.43
C LYS A 4 7.61 -14.20 35.72
N THR A 5 7.81 -13.04 36.32
CA THR A 5 7.41 -11.75 35.74
C THR A 5 8.33 -11.33 34.59
N LEU A 6 9.62 -11.66 34.67
CA LEU A 6 10.59 -11.42 33.59
C LEU A 6 10.28 -12.24 32.32
N GLY A 7 9.85 -13.49 32.49
CA GLY A 7 9.49 -14.37 31.37
C GLY A 7 8.27 -13.90 30.58
N ILE A 8 7.24 -13.38 31.28
CA ILE A 8 6.02 -12.86 30.63
C ILE A 8 6.33 -11.60 29.82
N ILE A 9 7.14 -10.69 30.36
CA ILE A 9 7.54 -9.46 29.66
C ILE A 9 8.32 -9.81 28.38
N LEU A 10 9.23 -10.79 28.43
CA LEU A 10 10.04 -11.19 27.28
C LEU A 10 9.19 -11.79 26.14
N VAL A 11 8.18 -12.61 26.47
CA VAL A 11 7.28 -13.21 25.48
C VAL A 11 6.39 -12.15 24.83
N VAL A 12 5.86 -11.20 25.60
CA VAL A 12 5.06 -10.08 25.05
C VAL A 12 5.92 -9.22 24.12
N LEU A 13 7.17 -8.94 24.47
CA LEU A 13 8.09 -8.17 23.63
C LEU A 13 8.38 -8.87 22.30
N ILE A 14 8.58 -10.19 22.32
CA ILE A 14 8.81 -10.97 21.09
C ILE A 14 7.56 -11.00 20.21
N VAL A 15 6.37 -11.14 20.79
CA VAL A 15 5.10 -11.13 20.02
C VAL A 15 4.84 -9.75 19.40
N VAL A 16 5.12 -8.66 20.12
CA VAL A 16 4.98 -7.30 19.58
C VAL A 16 5.98 -7.04 18.46
N VAL A 17 7.25 -7.46 18.62
CA VAL A 17 8.27 -7.28 17.58
C VAL A 17 7.95 -8.12 16.33
N VAL A 18 7.54 -9.38 16.50
CA VAL A 18 7.14 -10.23 15.38
C VAL A 18 5.86 -9.71 14.73
N GLY A 19 4.87 -9.25 15.50
CA GLY A 19 3.64 -8.67 14.98
C GLY A 19 3.88 -7.39 14.17
N VAL A 20 4.73 -6.48 14.67
CA VAL A 20 5.10 -5.24 13.97
C VAL A 20 5.95 -5.52 12.73
N VAL A 21 6.84 -6.50 12.76
CA VAL A 21 7.63 -6.90 11.58
C VAL A 21 6.76 -7.60 10.53
N TYR A 22 5.83 -8.46 10.95
CA TYR A 22 4.97 -9.24 10.04
C TYR A 22 3.86 -8.38 9.40
N PHE A 23 3.20 -7.50 10.18
CA PHE A 23 2.19 -6.57 9.65
C PHE A 23 2.79 -5.31 9.03
N GLY A 24 3.95 -4.84 9.51
CA GLY A 24 4.65 -3.68 8.94
C GLY A 24 5.17 -3.95 7.53
N TYR A 25 5.57 -5.19 7.21
CA TYR A 25 6.08 -5.56 5.89
C TYR A 25 5.00 -5.62 4.79
N GLN A 26 3.74 -5.94 5.11
CA GLN A 26 2.65 -5.91 4.11
C GLN A 26 2.25 -4.50 3.69
N LYS A 27 2.57 -3.48 4.50
CA LYS A 27 2.17 -2.09 4.26
C LYS A 27 2.88 -1.44 3.06
N GLY A 28 4.02 -2.00 2.60
CA GLY A 28 4.80 -1.45 1.47
C GLY A 28 4.66 -2.21 0.15
N LEU A 29 4.00 -3.37 0.14
CA LEU A 29 4.02 -4.29 -1.01
C LEU A 29 2.81 -4.12 -1.94
N PHE A 30 1.76 -3.43 -1.49
CA PHE A 30 0.52 -3.22 -2.27
C PHE A 30 0.30 -1.77 -2.74
N ASP A 31 1.15 -0.81 -2.34
CA ASP A 31 0.92 0.62 -2.60
C ASP A 31 1.42 1.11 -3.99
N GLY A 32 2.02 0.25 -4.82
CA GLY A 32 2.64 0.69 -6.08
C GLY A 32 2.50 -0.21 -7.29
N ILE A 33 1.92 -1.41 -7.17
CA ILE A 33 1.71 -2.26 -8.34
C ILE A 33 0.37 -1.89 -8.96
N GLY A 34 0.38 -0.98 -9.92
CA GLY A 34 -0.76 -0.75 -10.81
C GLY A 34 -0.97 -2.01 -11.66
N ILE A 35 -1.65 -3.02 -11.10
CA ILE A 35 -1.88 -4.29 -11.79
C ILE A 35 -3.01 -4.11 -12.81
N LYS A 36 -2.72 -3.40 -13.91
CA LYS A 36 -3.53 -3.50 -15.13
C LYS A 36 -3.39 -4.93 -15.66
N GLY A 37 -4.34 -5.79 -15.30
CA GLY A 37 -4.33 -7.19 -15.74
C GLY A 37 -4.65 -8.22 -14.66
N ILE A 38 -5.01 -7.83 -13.43
CA ILE A 38 -5.78 -8.75 -12.57
C ILE A 38 -7.13 -8.93 -13.26
N GLY A 39 -7.23 -9.88 -14.18
CA GLY A 39 -8.52 -10.40 -14.63
C GLY A 39 -9.23 -11.04 -13.44
N LYS A 40 -10.11 -12.01 -13.67
CA LYS A 40 -10.82 -12.74 -12.58
C LYS A 40 -9.93 -13.47 -11.57
N LYS A 41 -8.60 -13.35 -11.64
CA LYS A 41 -7.65 -13.92 -10.66
C LYS A 41 -7.79 -13.20 -9.33
N SER A 42 -7.74 -13.95 -8.24
CA SER A 42 -7.75 -13.37 -6.90
C SER A 42 -6.44 -12.62 -6.63
N ILE A 43 -6.46 -11.61 -5.75
CA ILE A 43 -5.25 -11.00 -5.17
C ILE A 43 -4.31 -12.08 -4.60
N MET A 44 -4.88 -13.19 -4.11
CA MET A 44 -4.15 -14.36 -3.63
C MET A 44 -3.37 -15.08 -4.72
N ASP A 45 -3.96 -15.21 -5.90
CA ASP A 45 -3.30 -15.87 -7.02
C ASP A 45 -2.14 -15.00 -7.52
N ALA A 46 -2.35 -13.68 -7.54
CA ALA A 46 -1.27 -12.74 -7.86
C ALA A 46 -0.13 -12.81 -6.83
N ALA A 47 -0.45 -12.87 -5.53
CA ALA A 47 0.56 -13.01 -4.47
C ALA A 47 1.32 -14.36 -4.57
N ARG A 48 0.63 -15.46 -4.85
CA ARG A 48 1.28 -16.77 -5.08
C ARG A 48 2.17 -16.76 -6.32
N GLU A 49 1.73 -16.13 -7.41
CA GLU A 49 2.54 -15.97 -8.64
C GLU A 49 3.82 -15.17 -8.39
N GLN A 50 3.80 -14.24 -7.43
CA GLN A 50 4.97 -13.49 -6.98
C GLN A 50 5.83 -14.26 -5.94
N GLY A 51 5.53 -15.54 -5.69
CA GLY A 51 6.26 -16.38 -4.73
C GLY A 51 5.98 -16.04 -3.27
N GLN A 52 4.96 -15.25 -2.97
CA GLN A 52 4.59 -14.95 -1.58
C GLN A 52 3.93 -16.16 -0.93
N ILE A 53 4.25 -16.37 0.35
CA ILE A 53 3.58 -17.37 1.17
C ILE A 53 2.20 -16.82 1.52
N VAL A 54 1.21 -17.31 0.80
CA VAL A 54 -0.19 -17.02 1.06
C VAL A 54 -0.71 -18.08 2.04
N PRO A 55 -1.09 -17.72 3.28
CA PRO A 55 -1.63 -18.69 4.21
C PRO A 55 -2.88 -19.33 3.63
N SER A 56 -3.15 -20.58 4.00
CA SER A 56 -4.44 -21.18 3.69
C SER A 56 -5.54 -20.44 4.47
N LYS A 57 -6.76 -20.47 3.95
CA LYS A 57 -7.94 -19.92 4.64
C LYS A 57 -8.08 -20.47 6.06
N ALA A 58 -7.79 -21.76 6.26
CA ALA A 58 -7.88 -22.40 7.57
C ALA A 58 -6.82 -21.87 8.54
N GLU A 59 -5.59 -21.64 8.08
CA GLU A 59 -4.52 -21.03 8.90
C GLU A 59 -4.85 -19.59 9.25
N ALA A 60 -5.30 -18.79 8.28
CA ALA A 60 -5.67 -17.40 8.52
C ALA A 60 -6.83 -17.27 9.53
N ILE A 61 -7.84 -18.16 9.45
CA ILE A 61 -8.92 -18.21 10.45
C ILE A 61 -8.36 -18.54 11.84
N LYS A 62 -7.46 -19.51 11.94
CA LYS A 62 -6.84 -19.88 13.24
C LYS A 62 -6.06 -18.72 13.84
N GLU A 63 -5.37 -17.93 13.02
CA GLU A 63 -4.70 -16.72 13.51
C GLU A 63 -5.71 -15.70 14.05
N CYS A 64 -6.78 -15.39 13.31
CA CYS A 64 -7.85 -14.53 13.84
C CYS A 64 -8.48 -15.09 15.14
N GLU A 65 -8.52 -16.41 15.31
CA GLU A 65 -9.05 -17.03 16.53
C GLU A 65 -8.18 -16.80 17.76
N LYS A 66 -6.86 -16.59 17.59
CA LYS A 66 -5.93 -16.27 18.67
C LYS A 66 -6.10 -14.85 19.21
N GLU A 67 -6.64 -13.93 18.40
CA GLU A 67 -6.86 -12.56 18.84
C GLU A 67 -7.81 -12.50 20.03
N THR A 68 -7.33 -11.88 21.11
CA THR A 68 -8.05 -11.75 22.38
C THR A 68 -8.90 -10.49 22.41
N ASP A 69 -8.42 -9.41 21.77
CA ASP A 69 -9.19 -8.19 21.63
C ASP A 69 -10.31 -8.39 20.60
N GLN A 70 -11.52 -7.97 20.95
CA GLN A 70 -12.70 -8.27 20.13
C GLN A 70 -12.74 -7.39 18.87
N ASP A 71 -12.20 -6.17 18.92
CA ASP A 71 -12.18 -5.25 17.79
C ASP A 71 -11.09 -5.66 16.79
N GLU A 72 -9.91 -6.06 17.28
CA GLU A 72 -8.86 -6.67 16.45
C GLU A 72 -9.35 -7.96 15.79
N LYS A 73 -10.04 -8.82 16.55
CA LYS A 73 -10.63 -10.07 16.03
C LYS A 73 -11.69 -9.80 14.96
N ASN A 74 -12.57 -8.82 15.17
CA ASN A 74 -13.58 -8.41 14.19
C ASN A 74 -12.93 -7.88 12.91
N THR A 75 -11.90 -7.04 13.06
CA THR A 75 -11.11 -6.51 11.95
C THR A 75 -10.44 -7.62 11.17
N CYS A 76 -9.83 -8.59 11.86
CA CYS A 76 -9.19 -9.75 11.25
C CYS A 76 -10.18 -10.55 10.38
N TYR A 77 -11.36 -10.89 10.92
CA TYR A 77 -12.39 -11.59 10.14
C TYR A 77 -12.93 -10.77 8.97
N GLY A 78 -13.13 -9.46 9.16
CA GLY A 78 -13.53 -8.55 8.09
C GLY A 78 -12.52 -8.57 6.94
N LEU A 79 -11.25 -8.30 7.25
CA LEU A 79 -10.15 -8.36 6.27
C LEU A 79 -10.09 -9.69 5.54
N MET A 80 -10.18 -10.81 6.27
CA MET A 80 -10.14 -12.14 5.65
C MET A 80 -11.36 -12.39 4.76
N ALA A 81 -12.54 -11.86 5.09
CA ALA A 81 -13.72 -11.97 4.23
C ALA A 81 -13.50 -11.28 2.87
N PHE A 82 -12.92 -10.07 2.86
CA PHE A 82 -12.55 -9.38 1.62
C PHE A 82 -11.42 -10.11 0.89
N TYR A 83 -10.37 -10.50 1.61
CA TYR A 83 -9.18 -11.11 1.04
C TYR A 83 -9.44 -12.47 0.39
N TYR A 84 -10.26 -13.32 1.02
CA TYR A 84 -10.68 -14.62 0.45
C TYR A 84 -11.97 -14.55 -0.38
N ARG A 85 -12.57 -13.36 -0.53
CA ARG A 85 -13.88 -13.15 -1.16
C ARG A 85 -14.96 -14.09 -0.57
N ASP A 86 -14.94 -14.29 0.75
CA ASP A 86 -15.83 -15.20 1.46
C ASP A 86 -16.66 -14.49 2.54
N ALA A 87 -17.90 -14.17 2.18
CA ALA A 87 -18.85 -13.55 3.08
C ALA A 87 -19.25 -14.41 4.30
N ILE A 88 -18.96 -15.72 4.33
CA ILE A 88 -19.21 -16.55 5.52
C ILE A 88 -18.34 -16.06 6.69
N LEU A 89 -17.13 -15.56 6.42
CA LEU A 89 -16.27 -15.00 7.46
C LEU A 89 -16.87 -13.76 8.12
N CYS A 90 -17.72 -13.00 7.41
CA CYS A 90 -18.46 -11.88 8.00
C CYS A 90 -19.44 -12.31 9.10
N GLN A 91 -19.87 -13.56 9.13
CA GLN A 91 -20.72 -14.07 10.21
C GLN A 91 -19.97 -14.18 11.54
N LYS A 92 -18.63 -14.29 11.49
CA LYS A 92 -17.75 -14.34 12.66
C LYS A 92 -17.48 -12.94 13.24
N VAL A 93 -17.76 -11.87 12.51
CA VAL A 93 -17.71 -10.49 13.00
C VAL A 93 -18.87 -10.26 13.96
N LYS A 94 -18.57 -9.85 15.19
CA LYS A 94 -19.57 -9.56 16.23
C LYS A 94 -20.01 -8.11 16.25
N ASP A 95 -19.13 -7.19 15.89
CA ASP A 95 -19.49 -5.78 15.82
C ASP A 95 -20.57 -5.56 14.75
N SER A 96 -21.63 -4.86 15.12
CA SER A 96 -22.82 -4.73 14.28
C SER A 96 -22.62 -3.79 13.09
N GLU A 97 -21.74 -2.79 13.24
CA GLU A 97 -21.43 -1.83 12.18
C GLU A 97 -20.51 -2.47 11.14
N MET A 98 -19.41 -3.09 11.60
CA MET A 98 -18.53 -3.88 10.74
C MET A 98 -19.26 -5.01 10.04
N LYS A 99 -20.21 -5.69 10.71
CA LYS A 99 -21.00 -6.75 10.10
C LYS A 99 -21.95 -6.25 9.01
N LYS A 100 -22.46 -5.01 9.11
CA LYS A 100 -23.21 -4.39 8.01
C LYS A 100 -22.31 -4.13 6.81
N ASN A 101 -21.08 -3.70 7.05
CA ASN A 101 -20.11 -3.39 5.99
C ASN A 101 -19.45 -4.65 5.40
N CYS A 102 -19.29 -5.71 6.18
CA CYS A 102 -18.81 -7.01 5.76
C CYS A 102 -19.99 -7.84 5.26
N ASN A 103 -20.31 -7.72 3.97
CA ASN A 103 -21.31 -8.54 3.34
C ASN A 103 -20.89 -8.85 1.89
N ARG A 104 -21.61 -9.77 1.24
CA ARG A 104 -21.29 -10.20 -0.12
C ARG A 104 -21.33 -9.06 -1.12
N GLU A 105 -22.38 -8.23 -1.08
CA GLU A 105 -22.53 -7.10 -2.00
C GLU A 105 -21.35 -6.13 -1.90
N ASN A 106 -20.93 -5.78 -0.69
CA ASN A 106 -19.80 -4.87 -0.48
C ASN A 106 -18.46 -5.48 -0.89
N ILE A 107 -18.24 -6.78 -0.63
CA ILE A 107 -17.05 -7.50 -1.09
C ILE A 107 -16.99 -7.48 -2.62
N GLU A 108 -18.08 -7.83 -3.30
CA GLU A 108 -18.17 -7.85 -4.75
C GLU A 108 -18.01 -6.46 -5.37
N LYS A 109 -18.61 -5.43 -4.74
CA LYS A 109 -18.45 -4.04 -5.13
C LYS A 109 -16.99 -3.61 -5.09
N TRP A 110 -16.29 -3.94 -4.00
CA TRP A 110 -14.86 -3.62 -3.84
C TRP A 110 -13.99 -4.24 -4.95
N TYR A 111 -14.19 -5.52 -5.26
CA TYR A 111 -13.49 -6.16 -6.39
C TYR A 111 -13.86 -5.54 -7.73
N SER A 112 -15.14 -5.20 -7.95
CA SER A 112 -15.55 -4.54 -9.19
C SER A 112 -14.91 -3.16 -9.36
N GLU A 113 -14.72 -2.40 -8.27
CA GLU A 113 -14.03 -1.11 -8.29
C GLU A 113 -12.54 -1.28 -8.59
N ILE A 114 -11.89 -2.32 -8.04
CA ILE A 114 -10.50 -2.68 -8.40
C ILE A 114 -10.38 -3.01 -9.88
N GLU A 115 -11.28 -3.85 -10.40
CA GLU A 115 -11.28 -4.27 -11.81
C GLU A 115 -11.53 -3.08 -12.76
N LYS A 116 -12.32 -2.08 -12.34
CA LYS A 116 -12.64 -0.89 -13.15
C LYS A 116 -11.59 0.22 -13.06
N GLY A 117 -10.86 0.32 -11.95
CA GLY A 117 -10.06 1.49 -11.59
C GLY A 117 -8.54 1.34 -11.64
N GLY A 118 -7.98 0.14 -11.74
CA GLY A 118 -6.54 -0.10 -11.97
C GLY A 118 -5.55 0.37 -10.89
N ALA A 119 -5.98 1.19 -9.93
CA ALA A 119 -5.23 1.62 -8.76
C ALA A 119 -6.21 2.02 -7.67
N VAL A 120 -6.80 1.03 -6.98
CA VAL A 120 -7.39 1.32 -5.67
C VAL A 120 -6.22 1.34 -4.72
N SER A 121 -5.97 2.48 -4.08
CA SER A 121 -5.08 2.49 -2.93
C SER A 121 -5.52 1.35 -2.00
N PRO A 122 -4.62 0.48 -1.54
CA PRO A 122 -4.94 -0.59 -0.59
C PRO A 122 -5.53 -0.05 0.73
N PHE A 123 -5.56 1.28 0.93
CA PHE A 123 -6.43 1.92 1.90
C PHE A 123 -7.89 1.83 1.47
N MET A 124 -8.51 0.73 1.93
CA MET A 124 -9.92 0.39 1.79
C MET A 124 -10.84 1.63 1.82
N PRO A 125 -11.57 1.94 0.73
CA PRO A 125 -12.51 3.04 0.71
C PRO A 125 -13.72 2.67 1.59
N GLY A 126 -13.68 3.09 2.86
CA GLY A 126 -14.78 2.90 3.81
C GLY A 126 -14.49 2.00 5.02
N LEU A 127 -13.28 1.47 5.18
CA LEU A 127 -12.83 0.84 6.44
C LEU A 127 -11.95 1.82 7.27
N LEU A 128 -12.26 3.12 7.18
CA LEU A 128 -11.95 4.06 8.23
C LEU A 128 -12.85 3.73 9.42
N MET A 129 -12.36 2.85 10.30
CA MET A 129 -12.98 2.59 11.59
C MET A 129 -13.27 3.91 12.31
N PRO A 130 -14.41 4.04 13.00
CA PRO A 130 -14.70 5.19 13.83
C PRO A 130 -13.68 5.25 14.98
N GLY A 131 -12.64 6.07 14.83
CA GLY A 131 -11.55 6.21 15.79
C GLY A 131 -10.23 6.76 15.23
N GLY A 132 -10.02 6.70 13.90
CA GLY A 132 -8.89 7.34 13.24
C GLY A 132 -9.19 8.80 12.90
N GLY A 133 -8.46 9.75 13.52
CA GLY A 133 -8.64 11.18 13.31
C GLY A 133 -8.59 11.61 11.84
N MET A 134 -9.51 12.52 11.49
CA MET A 134 -9.63 13.16 10.19
C MET A 134 -8.33 13.90 9.81
N LEU A 135 -7.79 13.60 8.63
CA LEU A 135 -7.00 14.57 7.87
C LEU A 135 -7.93 15.25 6.85
N PRO A 136 -8.02 16.59 6.81
CA PRO A 136 -8.89 17.30 5.90
C PRO A 136 -8.18 17.51 4.56
N GLY A 137 -8.82 17.16 3.46
CA GLY A 137 -8.44 17.69 2.14
C GLY A 137 -8.79 16.82 0.95
N GLY A 138 -9.65 17.35 0.08
CA GLY A 138 -9.66 17.00 -1.34
C GLY A 138 -11.01 16.58 -1.89
N GLY A 139 -11.75 17.52 -2.46
CA GLY A 139 -13.09 17.32 -3.00
C GLY A 139 -13.16 16.40 -4.22
N ILE A 140 -14.33 15.79 -4.36
CA ILE A 140 -14.78 14.98 -5.50
C ILE A 140 -14.95 15.91 -6.71
N ILE A 141 -14.27 15.62 -7.83
CA ILE A 141 -14.58 16.20 -9.15
C ILE A 141 -15.48 15.23 -9.91
N PRO A 142 -16.62 15.67 -10.48
CA PRO A 142 -17.52 14.81 -11.25
C PRO A 142 -16.96 14.51 -12.65
N GLY A 143 -17.21 13.28 -13.11
CA GLY A 143 -16.57 12.64 -14.25
C GLY A 143 -16.86 13.23 -15.63
N GLY A 144 -15.85 13.10 -16.50
CA GLY A 144 -15.94 13.27 -17.94
C GLY A 144 -16.16 11.94 -18.67
N GLU A 145 -16.96 12.01 -19.72
CA GLU A 145 -17.42 10.92 -20.60
C GLU A 145 -16.28 10.36 -21.47
N PRO A 146 -16.19 9.03 -21.71
CA PRO A 146 -15.14 8.46 -22.55
C PRO A 146 -15.51 8.54 -24.05
N SER A 147 -14.71 9.25 -24.84
CA SER A 147 -14.76 9.21 -26.31
C SER A 147 -14.04 7.98 -26.89
N GLN A 148 -14.61 7.45 -27.99
CA GLN A 148 -14.15 6.27 -28.74
C GLN A 148 -12.75 6.44 -29.37
N PRO A 149 -12.00 5.34 -29.58
CA PRO A 149 -10.70 5.39 -30.24
C PRO A 149 -10.83 5.34 -31.77
N ASP A 150 -10.24 6.35 -32.44
CA ASP A 150 -9.95 6.31 -33.87
C ASP A 150 -8.66 5.53 -34.17
N ALA A 151 -8.63 4.91 -35.34
CA ALA A 151 -7.60 3.99 -35.80
C ALA A 151 -6.23 4.65 -36.02
N ILE A 152 -5.16 3.94 -35.61
CA ILE A 152 -3.75 4.32 -35.77
C ILE A 152 -3.25 3.89 -37.17
N PRO A 153 -2.64 4.79 -37.96
CA PRO A 153 -1.79 4.42 -39.08
C PRO A 153 -0.40 4.00 -38.58
N ASN A 154 0.08 2.85 -39.04
CA ASN A 154 1.44 2.38 -38.79
C ASN A 154 2.43 3.13 -39.69
N ASP A 155 3.07 4.16 -39.15
CA ASP A 155 4.39 4.60 -39.62
C ASP A 155 5.09 5.40 -38.51
N VAL A 156 6.08 4.79 -37.85
CA VAL A 156 6.95 5.49 -36.88
C VAL A 156 8.39 5.08 -37.13
N THR A 157 9.05 5.91 -37.92
CA THR A 157 10.49 6.19 -37.85
C THR A 157 10.86 6.55 -36.41
N ASN A 158 11.80 5.80 -35.85
CA ASN A 158 12.53 6.16 -34.64
C ASN A 158 13.26 7.50 -34.88
N GLU A 159 12.93 8.50 -34.05
CA GLU A 159 13.77 9.62 -33.58
C GLU A 159 12.90 10.85 -33.36
N ASP A 160 12.13 10.86 -32.27
CA ASP A 160 11.73 12.09 -31.59
C ASP A 160 11.53 11.77 -30.11
N ARG A 161 12.63 11.76 -29.35
CA ARG A 161 12.57 11.88 -27.89
C ARG A 161 12.13 13.31 -27.61
N GLU A 162 10.83 13.51 -27.44
CA GLU A 162 10.27 14.76 -26.93
C GLU A 162 11.02 15.19 -25.67
N LYS A 163 11.48 16.44 -25.72
CA LYS A 163 12.20 17.14 -24.66
C LYS A 163 11.31 17.22 -23.40
N PRO A 164 11.86 17.00 -22.19
CA PRO A 164 11.05 16.85 -20.99
C PRO A 164 10.40 18.19 -20.60
N THR A 165 9.07 18.20 -20.54
CA THR A 165 8.27 19.35 -20.11
C THR A 165 8.01 19.30 -18.60
N LEU A 166 8.58 20.30 -17.91
CA LEU A 166 8.17 20.94 -16.65
C LEU A 166 8.46 20.36 -15.25
N SER A 167 9.20 19.26 -15.09
CA SER A 167 10.06 19.12 -13.88
C SER A 167 11.37 18.45 -14.26
N GLY A 168 12.19 19.14 -15.06
CA GLY A 168 13.48 18.63 -15.54
C GLY A 168 14.49 18.28 -14.43
N ARG A 169 14.15 18.51 -13.16
CA ARG A 169 14.95 18.15 -11.99
C ARG A 169 14.60 16.77 -11.42
N MET A 170 13.36 16.30 -11.59
CA MET A 170 12.92 15.00 -11.07
C MET A 170 13.09 13.90 -12.12
N THR A 171 13.78 12.83 -11.75
CA THR A 171 13.97 11.62 -12.57
C THR A 171 13.44 10.41 -11.81
N ASP A 172 13.27 9.26 -12.50
CA ASP A 172 12.80 8.03 -11.85
C ASP A 172 13.73 7.64 -10.69
N GLU A 173 15.04 7.76 -10.91
CA GLU A 173 16.08 7.40 -9.93
C GLU A 173 16.04 8.31 -8.71
N ILE A 174 15.85 9.62 -8.91
CA ILE A 174 15.77 10.58 -7.80
C ILE A 174 14.47 10.38 -7.01
N TYR A 175 13.35 10.18 -7.70
CA TYR A 175 12.06 9.92 -7.06
C TYR A 175 12.08 8.63 -6.23
N VAL A 176 12.64 7.55 -6.80
CA VAL A 176 12.84 6.26 -6.12
C VAL A 176 13.69 6.41 -4.87
N GLU A 177 14.82 7.12 -4.97
CA GLU A 177 15.72 7.33 -3.83
C GLU A 177 15.05 8.15 -2.72
N ILE A 178 14.26 9.16 -3.08
CA ILE A 178 13.49 9.95 -2.11
C ILE A 178 12.47 9.07 -1.39
N LEU A 179 11.66 8.31 -2.12
CA LEU A 179 10.66 7.43 -1.52
C LEU A 179 11.31 6.38 -0.62
N ALA A 180 12.36 5.71 -1.09
CA ALA A 180 13.06 4.67 -0.33
C ALA A 180 13.64 5.21 0.98
N ARG A 181 14.33 6.36 0.94
CA ARG A 181 14.88 6.98 2.15
C ARG A 181 13.81 7.54 3.07
N THR A 182 12.73 8.08 2.54
CA THR A 182 11.59 8.54 3.36
C THR A 182 11.00 7.39 4.16
N SER A 183 10.73 6.26 3.51
CA SER A 183 10.25 5.04 4.16
C SER A 183 11.21 4.54 5.24
N TYR A 184 12.51 4.54 4.94
CA TYR A 184 13.54 4.14 5.90
C TYR A 184 13.63 5.10 7.11
N TYR A 185 13.63 6.41 6.89
CA TYR A 185 13.66 7.41 7.96
C TYR A 185 12.40 7.37 8.81
N ALA A 186 11.23 7.16 8.21
CA ALA A 186 9.98 7.02 8.94
C ALA A 186 10.02 5.83 9.92
N GLN A 187 10.67 4.73 9.53
CA GLN A 187 10.89 3.58 10.40
C GLN A 187 11.95 3.87 11.47
N LYS A 188 13.12 4.37 11.07
CA LYS A 188 14.27 4.60 11.95
C LYS A 188 14.03 5.68 13.00
N TYR A 189 13.31 6.74 12.64
CA TYR A 189 13.05 7.92 13.47
C TYR A 189 11.57 8.04 13.87
N ALA A 190 10.83 6.93 13.93
CA ALA A 190 9.42 6.91 14.31
C ALA A 190 9.13 7.60 15.66
N GLN A 191 10.11 7.60 16.58
CA GLN A 191 10.03 8.23 17.91
C GLN A 191 10.71 9.60 17.99
N ASP A 192 11.32 10.09 16.90
CA ASP A 192 11.99 11.38 16.84
C ASP A 192 11.62 12.16 15.56
N PRO A 193 10.48 12.87 15.58
CA PRO A 193 10.02 13.65 14.44
C PRO A 193 10.99 14.76 14.01
N LYS A 194 11.83 15.28 14.92
CA LYS A 194 12.79 16.33 14.60
C LYS A 194 13.94 15.78 13.76
N SER A 195 14.45 14.60 14.12
CA SER A 195 15.45 13.90 13.32
C SER A 195 14.91 13.52 11.94
N PHE A 196 13.67 12.99 11.88
CA PHE A 196 13.01 12.73 10.60
C PHE A 196 12.95 13.99 9.72
N ALA A 197 12.43 15.11 10.25
CA ALA A 197 12.30 16.36 9.50
C ALA A 197 13.65 16.91 9.02
N SER A 198 14.69 16.81 9.86
CA SER A 198 16.05 17.22 9.47
C SER A 198 16.57 16.40 8.29
N HIS A 199 16.43 15.08 8.36
CA HIS A 199 16.88 14.19 7.28
C HIS A 199 16.10 14.40 5.98
N MET A 200 14.80 14.66 6.05
CA MET A 200 13.99 15.00 4.88
C MET A 200 14.43 16.32 4.23
N LYS A 201 14.71 17.35 5.04
CA LYS A 201 15.22 18.62 4.56
C LYS A 201 16.57 18.47 3.85
N ASP A 202 17.47 17.67 4.43
CA ASP A 202 18.78 17.39 3.82
C ASP A 202 18.63 16.59 2.51
N LEU A 203 17.67 15.67 2.46
CA LEU A 203 17.38 14.88 1.26
C LEU A 203 16.85 15.73 0.10
N TYR A 204 15.91 16.62 0.37
CA TYR A 204 15.38 17.55 -0.64
C TYR A 204 16.45 18.53 -1.12
N LYS A 205 17.26 19.05 -0.18
CA LYS A 205 18.38 19.92 -0.52
C LYS A 205 19.45 19.21 -1.36
N LYS A 206 19.74 17.94 -1.08
CA LYS A 206 20.74 17.14 -1.81
C LYS A 206 20.45 17.07 -3.31
N TYR A 207 19.18 16.98 -3.68
CA TYR A 207 18.75 16.82 -5.07
C TYR A 207 18.19 18.12 -5.68
N ASP A 208 18.23 19.24 -4.95
CA ASP A 208 17.65 20.53 -5.36
C ASP A 208 16.16 20.42 -5.77
N ILE A 209 15.36 19.74 -4.94
CA ILE A 209 13.95 19.47 -5.24
C ILE A 209 13.03 20.09 -4.20
N THR A 210 11.85 20.51 -4.66
CA THR A 210 10.78 21.02 -3.81
C THR A 210 9.64 20.02 -3.68
N GLU A 211 8.67 20.30 -2.80
CA GLU A 211 7.47 19.47 -2.67
C GLU A 211 6.59 19.53 -3.93
N GLU A 212 6.59 20.67 -4.63
CA GLU A 212 5.87 20.84 -5.90
C GLU A 212 6.45 19.95 -7.01
N ASP A 213 7.77 19.80 -7.06
CA ASP A 213 8.44 18.90 -8.02
C ASP A 213 8.04 17.43 -7.77
N ILE A 214 8.00 16.98 -6.50
CA ILE A 214 7.54 15.63 -6.13
C ILE A 214 6.08 15.42 -6.54
N THR A 215 5.24 16.41 -6.27
CA THR A 215 3.80 16.35 -6.59
C THR A 215 3.57 16.32 -8.10
N ALA A 216 4.25 17.18 -8.86
CA ALA A 216 4.17 17.21 -10.32
C ALA A 216 4.63 15.88 -10.93
N TYR A 217 5.69 15.29 -10.38
CA TYR A 217 6.19 13.99 -10.83
C TYR A 217 5.22 12.85 -10.56
N ALA A 218 4.60 12.82 -9.37
CA ALA A 218 3.58 11.83 -9.05
C ALA A 218 2.39 11.91 -10.03
N GLN A 219 1.92 13.12 -10.34
CA GLN A 219 0.87 13.35 -11.35
C GLN A 219 1.30 12.95 -12.77
N GLU A 220 2.58 13.03 -13.10
CA GLU A 220 3.11 12.54 -14.38
C GLU A 220 3.07 11.00 -14.43
N LEU A 221 3.49 10.33 -13.35
CA LEU A 221 3.45 8.86 -13.26
C LEU A 221 2.02 8.32 -13.39
N GLU A 222 1.02 9.00 -12.83
CA GLU A 222 -0.39 8.61 -12.95
C GLU A 222 -0.86 8.54 -14.41
N LYS A 223 -0.31 9.37 -15.29
CA LYS A 223 -0.65 9.37 -16.73
C LYS A 223 -0.06 8.16 -17.46
N ASN A 224 0.95 7.49 -16.89
CA ASN A 224 1.59 6.31 -17.47
C ASN A 224 1.72 5.17 -16.45
N PRO A 225 0.67 4.33 -16.30
CA PRO A 225 0.65 3.24 -15.32
C PRO A 225 1.77 2.21 -15.49
N GLN A 226 2.26 1.99 -16.71
CA GLN A 226 3.36 1.05 -16.94
C GLN A 226 4.66 1.60 -16.31
N ARG A 227 4.99 2.87 -16.59
CA ARG A 227 6.15 3.53 -15.98
C ARG A 227 6.02 3.61 -14.47
N ALA A 228 4.82 3.92 -13.95
CA ALA A 228 4.57 3.91 -12.51
C ALA A 228 4.88 2.55 -11.86
N GLY A 229 4.49 1.44 -12.51
CA GLY A 229 4.83 0.10 -12.05
C GLY A 229 6.34 -0.18 -12.05
N GLU A 230 7.06 0.25 -13.09
CA GLU A 230 8.52 0.12 -13.16
C GLU A 230 9.24 0.94 -12.06
N VAL A 231 8.79 2.17 -11.82
CA VAL A 231 9.26 3.02 -10.71
C VAL A 231 8.98 2.37 -9.35
N GLY A 232 7.79 1.78 -9.19
CA GLY A 232 7.42 1.03 -7.98
C GLY A 232 8.35 -0.16 -7.70
N LEU A 233 8.71 -0.94 -8.73
CA LEU A 233 9.67 -2.04 -8.59
C LEU A 233 11.07 -1.55 -8.20
N LYS A 234 11.56 -0.49 -8.84
CA LYS A 234 12.84 0.15 -8.48
C LYS A 234 12.83 0.63 -7.02
N TYR A 235 11.73 1.23 -6.57
CA TYR A 235 11.53 1.63 -5.18
C TYR A 235 11.65 0.45 -4.21
N ILE A 236 10.97 -0.67 -4.47
CA ILE A 236 11.01 -1.86 -3.60
C ILE A 236 12.46 -2.37 -3.47
N GLN A 237 13.17 -2.51 -4.60
CA GLN A 237 14.57 -2.94 -4.60
C GLN A 237 15.42 -1.98 -3.76
N ARG A 238 15.29 -0.67 -3.98
CA ARG A 238 16.10 0.32 -3.27
C ARG A 238 15.82 0.37 -1.77
N ALA A 239 14.55 0.21 -1.37
CA ALA A 239 14.17 0.14 0.04
C ALA A 239 14.81 -1.07 0.73
N GLN A 240 14.88 -2.23 0.06
CA GLN A 240 15.54 -3.43 0.59
C GLN A 240 17.05 -3.23 0.74
N GLU A 241 17.71 -2.55 -0.22
CA GLU A 241 19.13 -2.23 -0.13
C GLU A 241 19.43 -1.36 1.10
N LEU A 242 18.66 -0.29 1.34
CA LEU A 242 18.83 0.58 2.52
C LEU A 242 18.62 -0.18 3.83
N GLN A 243 17.64 -1.09 3.88
CA GLN A 243 17.42 -1.94 5.04
C GLN A 243 18.59 -2.90 5.29
N ALA A 244 19.20 -3.44 4.22
CA ALA A 244 20.32 -4.36 4.33
C ALA A 244 21.63 -3.67 4.77
N THR A 245 21.86 -2.42 4.31
CA THR A 245 23.08 -1.67 4.63
C THR A 245 22.98 -0.89 5.94
N GLY A 246 21.77 -0.58 6.41
CA GLY A 246 21.57 0.25 7.59
C GLY A 246 21.95 1.72 7.39
N GLU A 247 22.00 2.17 6.13
CA GLU A 247 22.30 3.56 5.74
C GLU A 247 21.08 4.47 5.89
#